data_AF-A0A9P3GDX2-F1
#
_entry.id   AF-A0A9P3GDX2-F1
#
_cell.length_a   1.000
_cell.length_b   1.000
_cell.length_c   1.000
_cell.angle_alpha   90.00
_cell.angle_beta   90.00
_cell.angle_gamma   90.00
#
_symmetry.space_group_name_H-M   'P 1'
#
loop_
_entity.id
_entity.type
_entity.pdbx_description
1 polymer ?
#
loop_
_entity_poly.entity_id
_entity_poly.type
_entity_poly.pdbx_seq_one_letter_code
_entity_poly.pdbx_strand_id
1 'polypeptide(L)'
;MLGILTGLDNANTHPTLSQTNNRVALRILWPGHGSWTLTNALDTGGQQNPRTLAQIANQVANRIHEFYNEQRTVGGTEPDWNLAGIPFDSLYLVELRNVSAGSWQPVICRRV
;
A
#
# COMPACT_ATOMS: atom_id res chain seq x y z
N MET A 1 -1.03 5.99 -19.48
CA MET A 1 -0.74 7.41 -19.18
C MET A 1 -0.58 7.51 -17.68
N LEU A 2 0.66 7.74 -17.20
CA LEU A 2 0.97 7.79 -15.76
C LEU A 2 0.42 9.11 -15.21
N GLY A 3 -0.69 9.06 -14.49
CA GLY A 3 -1.17 10.21 -13.72
C GLY A 3 -0.10 10.59 -12.70
N ILE A 4 0.36 11.84 -12.76
CA ILE A 4 1.19 12.40 -11.71
C ILE A 4 0.36 12.30 -10.43
N LEU A 5 0.91 11.66 -9.39
CA LEU A 5 0.31 11.60 -8.06
C LEU A 5 0.33 13.04 -7.48
N THR A 6 -0.61 13.87 -7.90
CA THR A 6 -0.85 15.20 -7.35
C THR A 6 -1.27 15.04 -5.89
N GLY A 7 -0.36 15.33 -4.97
CA GLY A 7 -0.61 15.26 -3.51
C GLY A 7 0.40 14.45 -2.71
N LEU A 8 1.34 13.75 -3.36
CA LEU A 8 2.44 13.09 -2.64
C LEU A 8 3.62 14.06 -2.47
N ASP A 9 3.79 14.60 -1.27
CA ASP A 9 4.98 15.36 -0.90
C ASP A 9 6.23 14.50 -1.09
N ASN A 10 7.31 15.11 -1.59
CA ASN A 10 8.59 14.43 -1.85
C ASN A 10 8.50 13.24 -2.83
N ALA A 11 7.51 13.24 -3.74
CA ALA A 11 7.28 12.19 -4.75
C ALA A 11 8.54 11.71 -5.50
N ASN A 12 9.48 12.63 -5.77
CA ASN A 12 10.71 12.36 -6.52
C ASN A 12 11.90 11.95 -5.63
N THR A 13 11.72 11.88 -4.31
CA THR A 13 12.79 11.46 -3.40
C THR A 13 12.87 9.94 -3.33
N HIS A 14 14.04 9.45 -2.91
CA HIS A 14 14.27 8.03 -2.65
C HIS A 14 14.09 7.76 -1.15
N PRO A 15 13.35 6.71 -0.76
CA PRO A 15 13.29 6.34 0.65
C PRO A 15 14.66 5.87 1.13
N THR A 16 14.96 6.10 2.41
CA THR A 16 16.10 5.47 3.06
C THR A 16 15.76 4.00 3.34
N LEU A 17 16.45 3.08 2.66
CA LEU A 17 16.17 1.65 2.73
C LEU A 17 17.32 0.91 3.43
N SER A 18 16.99 -0.17 4.13
CA SER A 18 18.00 -1.12 4.63
C SER A 18 18.72 -1.78 3.45
N GLN A 19 20.04 -1.92 3.56
CA GLN A 19 20.92 -2.35 2.45
C GLN A 19 20.74 -3.81 1.99
N THR A 20 19.91 -4.60 2.68
CA THR A 20 19.94 -6.07 2.59
C THR A 20 18.88 -6.69 1.67
N ASN A 21 17.80 -5.99 1.31
CA ASN A 21 16.76 -6.54 0.43
C ASN A 21 16.00 -5.45 -0.35
N ASN A 22 15.84 -5.64 -1.65
CA ASN A 22 15.06 -4.75 -2.54
C ASN A 22 13.61 -5.22 -2.75
N ARG A 23 13.26 -6.41 -2.24
CA ARG A 23 11.91 -6.95 -2.24
C ARG A 23 11.29 -6.80 -0.87
N VAL A 24 10.09 -6.24 -0.84
CA VAL A 24 9.38 -5.97 0.40
C VAL A 24 8.02 -6.65 0.36
N ALA A 25 7.68 -7.36 1.44
CA ALA A 25 6.34 -7.87 1.67
C ALA A 25 5.40 -6.73 2.07
N LEU A 26 4.15 -6.79 1.61
CA LEU A 26 3.10 -5.84 1.98
C LEU A 26 2.08 -6.56 2.85
N ARG A 27 1.79 -5.99 4.02
CA ARG A 27 0.75 -6.47 4.93
C ARG A 27 -0.35 -5.44 5.04
N ILE A 28 -1.57 -5.80 4.67
CA ILE A 28 -2.75 -4.96 4.83
C ILE A 28 -3.56 -5.50 6.02
N LEU A 29 -3.80 -4.61 6.97
CA LEU A 29 -4.73 -4.84 8.07
C LEU A 29 -5.94 -3.94 7.83
N TRP A 30 -7.10 -4.56 7.71
CA TRP A 30 -8.35 -3.85 7.45
C TRP A 30 -9.38 -4.27 8.51
N PRO A 31 -10.09 -3.33 9.15
CA PRO A 31 -11.01 -3.68 10.23
C PRO A 31 -12.08 -4.66 9.77
N GLY A 32 -12.29 -5.70 10.57
CA GLY A 32 -13.25 -6.77 10.26
C GLY A 32 -12.80 -7.79 9.22
N HIS A 33 -11.58 -7.67 8.68
CA HIS A 33 -10.98 -8.66 7.78
C HIS A 33 -9.74 -9.30 8.41
N GLY A 34 -9.42 -10.53 7.98
CA GLY A 34 -8.15 -11.17 8.32
C GLY A 34 -6.95 -10.39 7.76
N SER A 35 -5.76 -10.64 8.32
CA SER A 35 -4.52 -10.07 7.77
C SER A 35 -4.31 -10.55 6.34
N TRP A 36 -4.18 -9.61 5.41
CA TRP A 36 -3.82 -9.91 4.02
C TRP A 36 -2.34 -9.62 3.81
N THR A 37 -1.58 -10.61 3.39
CA THR A 37 -0.11 -10.49 3.27
C THR A 37 0.33 -10.99 1.90
N LEU A 38 1.07 -10.15 1.19
CA LEU A 38 1.70 -10.50 -0.08
C LEU A 38 3.22 -10.42 0.05
N THR A 39 3.91 -11.54 -0.17
CA THR A 39 5.38 -11.59 -0.17
C THR A 39 5.94 -11.03 -1.48
N ASN A 40 7.11 -10.38 -1.43
CA ASN A 40 7.74 -9.74 -2.59
C ASN A 40 6.82 -8.77 -3.35
N ALA A 41 5.88 -8.13 -2.63
CA ALA A 41 4.83 -7.28 -3.19
C ALA A 41 5.35 -6.00 -3.86
N LEU A 42 6.45 -5.45 -3.32
CA LEU A 42 7.06 -4.20 -3.77
C LEU A 42 8.51 -4.42 -4.18
N ASP A 43 8.92 -3.69 -5.22
CA ASP A 43 10.30 -3.51 -5.65
C ASP A 43 10.76 -2.10 -5.27
N THR A 44 11.73 -2.00 -4.36
CA THR A 44 12.31 -0.71 -3.96
C THR A 44 13.50 -0.29 -4.83
N GLY A 45 13.90 -1.13 -5.80
CA GLY A 45 15.07 -0.92 -6.62
C GLY A 45 16.37 -1.30 -5.90
N GLY A 46 17.44 -1.45 -6.67
CA GLY A 46 18.78 -1.67 -6.13
C GLY A 46 19.47 -0.36 -5.74
N GLN A 47 20.62 -0.43 -5.08
CA GLN A 47 21.38 0.77 -4.69
C GLN A 47 21.76 1.67 -5.88
N GLN A 48 22.00 1.08 -7.05
CA GLN A 48 22.34 1.83 -8.26
C GLN A 48 21.14 2.51 -8.91
N ASN A 49 19.92 2.06 -8.62
CA ASN A 49 18.70 2.60 -9.21
C ASN A 49 17.51 2.46 -8.23
N PRO A 50 17.51 3.23 -7.13
CA PRO A 50 16.44 3.18 -6.15
C PRO A 50 15.15 3.74 -6.76
N ARG A 51 14.02 3.11 -6.44
CA ARG A 51 12.71 3.63 -6.83
C ARG A 51 12.39 4.90 -6.07
N THR A 52 11.66 5.81 -6.71
CA THR A 52 11.16 7.01 -6.03
C THR A 52 9.97 6.67 -5.15
N LEU A 53 9.65 7.53 -4.19
CA LEU A 53 8.45 7.40 -3.38
C LEU A 53 7.18 7.31 -4.24
N ALA A 54 7.08 8.07 -5.34
CA ALA A 54 5.95 7.98 -6.27
C ALA A 54 5.84 6.61 -6.93
N GLN A 55 6.96 6.01 -7.34
CA GLN A 55 6.96 4.67 -7.94
C GLN A 55 6.56 3.60 -6.93
N ILE A 56 7.02 3.73 -5.68
CA ILE A 56 6.65 2.81 -4.60
C ILE A 56 5.18 2.98 -4.23
N ALA A 57 4.70 4.22 -4.08
CA ALA A 57 3.31 4.52 -3.79
C ALA A 57 2.37 3.97 -4.87
N ASN A 58 2.75 4.07 -6.14
CA ASN A 58 2.01 3.47 -7.25
C ASN A 58 1.95 1.93 -7.11
N GLN A 59 3.08 1.28 -6.82
CA GLN A 59 3.09 -0.17 -6.55
C GLN A 59 2.15 -0.53 -5.38
N VAL A 60 2.21 0.21 -4.27
CA VAL A 60 1.33 0.00 -3.11
C VAL A 60 -0.14 0.18 -3.49
N ALA A 61 -0.49 1.24 -4.25
CA ALA A 61 -1.85 1.49 -4.70
C ALA A 61 -2.40 0.32 -5.54
N ASN A 62 -1.59 -0.23 -6.45
CA ASN A 62 -1.98 -1.41 -7.23
C ASN A 62 -2.25 -2.63 -6.33
N ARG A 63 -1.45 -2.85 -5.28
CA ARG A 63 -1.67 -3.94 -4.31
C ARG A 63 -2.88 -3.71 -3.41
N ILE A 64 -3.16 -2.47 -3.03
CA ILE A 64 -4.38 -2.12 -2.29
C ILE A 64 -5.60 -2.35 -3.17
N HIS A 65 -5.54 -2.04 -4.47
CA HIS A 65 -6.62 -2.31 -5.42
C HIS A 65 -6.86 -3.82 -5.61
N GLU A 66 -5.79 -4.61 -5.66
CA GLU A 66 -5.87 -6.09 -5.68
C GLU A 66 -6.58 -6.62 -4.42
N PHE A 67 -6.09 -6.25 -3.23
CA PHE A 67 -6.74 -6.55 -1.95
C PHE A 67 -8.22 -6.15 -1.92
N TYR A 68 -8.53 -4.92 -2.35
CA TYR A 68 -9.89 -4.38 -2.36
C TYR A 68 -10.82 -5.27 -3.20
N ASN A 69 -10.39 -5.66 -4.40
CA ASN A 69 -11.20 -6.48 -5.30
C ASN A 69 -11.40 -7.91 -4.79
N GLU A 70 -10.40 -8.49 -4.13
CA GLU A 70 -10.50 -9.81 -3.51
C GLU A 70 -11.41 -9.82 -2.29
N GLN A 71 -11.31 -8.80 -1.44
CA GLN A 71 -11.95 -8.80 -0.12
C GLN A 71 -13.34 -8.16 -0.11
N ARG A 72 -13.68 -7.33 -1.11
CA ARG A 72 -15.00 -6.66 -1.15
C ARG A 72 -16.21 -7.59 -1.19
N THR A 73 -16.05 -8.85 -1.61
CA THR A 73 -17.14 -9.84 -1.68
C THR A 73 -17.17 -10.80 -0.50
N VAL A 74 -16.09 -10.86 0.29
CA VAL A 74 -15.94 -11.80 1.41
C VAL A 74 -16.76 -11.37 2.63
N GLY A 75 -17.06 -10.08 2.74
CA GLY A 75 -17.74 -9.49 3.90
C GLY A 75 -16.80 -9.37 5.11
N GLY A 76 -16.94 -8.28 5.86
CA GLY A 76 -16.18 -8.03 7.09
C GLY A 76 -17.06 -8.07 8.33
N THR A 77 -16.47 -8.32 9.50
CA THR A 77 -17.20 -8.32 10.78
C THR A 77 -17.47 -6.92 11.32
N GLU A 78 -16.84 -5.89 10.75
CA GLU A 78 -16.98 -4.48 11.15
C GLU A 78 -17.83 -3.72 10.11
N PRO A 79 -19.08 -3.36 10.41
CA PRO A 79 -20.02 -2.80 9.43
C PRO A 79 -19.54 -1.51 8.77
N ASP A 80 -18.96 -0.59 9.55
CA ASP A 80 -18.48 0.71 9.07
C ASP A 80 -17.24 0.61 8.17
N TRP A 81 -16.61 -0.56 8.15
CA TRP A 81 -15.42 -0.87 7.37
C TRP A 81 -15.70 -1.92 6.31
N ASN A 82 -16.95 -2.22 5.99
CA ASN A 82 -17.25 -3.15 4.92
C ASN A 82 -16.82 -2.57 3.55
N LEU A 83 -15.85 -3.22 2.91
CA LEU A 83 -15.31 -2.83 1.61
C LEU A 83 -16.37 -2.74 0.50
N ALA A 84 -17.45 -3.52 0.57
CA ALA A 84 -18.55 -3.43 -0.40
C ALA A 84 -19.27 -2.07 -0.38
N GLY A 85 -19.27 -1.39 0.77
CA GLY A 85 -19.92 -0.09 0.97
C GLY A 85 -18.99 1.11 0.85
N ILE A 86 -17.70 0.91 0.58
CA ILE A 86 -16.69 1.98 0.56
C ILE A 86 -16.14 2.10 -0.85
N PRO A 87 -16.45 3.16 -1.62
CA PRO A 87 -15.89 3.36 -2.95
C PRO A 87 -14.37 3.40 -2.91
N PHE A 88 -13.69 2.70 -3.82
CA PHE A 88 -12.22 2.69 -3.86
C PHE A 88 -11.62 4.11 -3.96
N ASP A 89 -12.22 4.99 -4.76
CA ASP A 89 -11.76 6.38 -4.95
C ASP A 89 -11.93 7.27 -3.72
N SER A 90 -12.56 6.77 -2.65
CA SER A 90 -12.63 7.42 -1.35
C SER A 90 -11.48 7.04 -0.41
N LEU A 91 -10.63 6.08 -0.83
CA LEU A 91 -9.50 5.59 -0.05
C LEU A 91 -8.22 6.37 -0.37
N TYR A 92 -7.47 6.70 0.68
CA TYR A 92 -6.21 7.41 0.57
C TYR A 92 -5.11 6.65 1.32
N LEU A 93 -3.99 6.43 0.64
CA LEU A 93 -2.75 5.99 1.27
C LEU A 93 -2.11 7.20 1.96
N VAL A 94 -2.06 7.19 3.30
CA VAL A 94 -1.52 8.32 4.08
C VAL A 94 -0.12 8.05 4.62
N GLU A 95 0.23 6.78 4.84
CA GLU A 95 1.51 6.40 5.43
C GLU A 95 1.90 4.99 4.99
N LEU A 96 3.21 4.73 4.96
CA LEU A 96 3.77 3.40 4.74
C LEU A 96 4.77 3.08 5.84
N ARG A 97 4.40 2.16 6.74
CA ARG A 97 5.18 1.82 7.94
C ARG A 97 6.08 0.63 7.68
N ASN A 98 7.33 0.72 8.08
CA ASN A 98 8.19 -0.45 8.21
C ASN A 98 7.88 -1.14 9.54
N VAL A 99 7.24 -2.32 9.49
CA VAL A 99 6.79 -3.05 10.68
C VAL A 99 7.73 -4.18 11.09
N SER A 100 8.55 -4.66 10.15
CA SER A 100 9.68 -5.56 10.40
C SER A 100 10.64 -5.57 9.21
N ALA A 101 11.80 -6.21 9.36
CA ALA A 101 12.78 -6.35 8.27
C ALA A 101 12.13 -6.96 7.02
N GLY A 102 12.01 -6.15 5.95
CA GLY A 102 11.41 -6.56 4.68
C GLY A 102 9.88 -6.64 4.67
N SER A 103 9.18 -6.07 5.66
CA SER A 103 7.71 -6.05 5.71
C SER A 103 7.18 -4.66 5.98
N TRP A 104 6.35 -4.16 5.07
CA TRP A 104 5.72 -2.85 5.18
C TRP A 104 4.21 -2.96 5.31
N GLN A 105 3.62 -2.01 6.02
CA GLN A 105 2.18 -1.91 6.25
C GLN A 105 1.68 -0.54 5.81
N PRO A 106 0.74 -0.47 4.85
CA PRO A 106 0.11 0.78 4.49
C PRO A 106 -0.90 1.20 5.57
N VAL A 107 -1.02 2.51 5.76
CA VAL A 107 -2.11 3.12 6.54
C VAL A 107 -3.07 3.74 5.54
N ILE A 108 -4.32 3.31 5.59
CA ILE A 108 -5.37 3.72 4.67
C ILE A 108 -6.42 4.49 5.46
N CYS A 109 -6.82 5.65 4.97
CA CYS A 109 -8.00 6.35 5.48
C CYS A 109 -9.07 6.43 4.40
N ARG A 110 -10.32 6.61 4.83
CA ARG A 110 -11.44 6.93 3.93
C ARG A 110 -11.82 8.40 4.11
N ARG A 111 -12.16 9.06 3.02
CA ARG A 111 -12.82 10.37 3.07
C ARG A 111 -14.31 10.16 3.35
N VAL A 112 -14.78 10.73 4.45
CA VAL A 112 -16.20 10.74 4.86
C VAL A 112 -16.96 11.90 4.23
#